data_AF-A0AAV5LGP2-F1
#
_entry.id   AF-A0AAV5LGP2-F1
#
_cell.length_a   1.000
_cell.length_b   1.000
_cell.length_c   1.000
_cell.angle_alpha   90.00
_cell.angle_beta   90.00
_cell.angle_gamma   90.00
#
_symmetry.space_group_name_H-M   'P 1'
#
loop_
_entity.id
_entity.type
_entity.pdbx_description
1 polymer ?
#
loop_
_entity_poly.entity_id
_entity_poly.type
_entity_poly.pdbx_seq_one_letter_code
_entity_poly.pdbx_strand_id
1 'polypeptide(L)'
;MADMKDAHVVEIPVDEEHKQKLSCAIQHHPLMEISQSPGHLLLLKLWQREEDLFGRRISLKETRMDSIKREIFQICCFFLTFHGFFFTILFTSSVGTKEHHTCQKWWIPSLVSVSTSLVLSFLVQVKLYRYWKVWNQLQREKVGNRALTRCIQELRMKGASFDLNKEPRTGKRIKSSSVEIKWKPLTWCSQNLITVCLVCFSGLAFAASKFILCGF
;
A
#
# COMPACT_ATOMS: atom_id res chain seq x y z
N MET A 1 -18.72 33.93 -64.49
CA MET A 1 -19.07 33.65 -63.08
C MET A 1 -17.77 33.43 -62.31
N ALA A 2 -17.58 34.19 -61.23
CA ALA A 2 -16.71 34.02 -60.05
C ALA A 2 -15.22 33.66 -60.30
N ASP A 3 -14.24 34.51 -60.03
CA ASP A 3 -13.88 35.23 -58.79
C ASP A 3 -13.26 34.35 -57.68
N MET A 4 -12.11 34.84 -57.20
CA MET A 4 -11.36 34.54 -55.97
C MET A 4 -10.86 33.11 -55.66
N LYS A 5 -9.53 32.97 -55.55
CA LYS A 5 -8.85 33.01 -54.22
C LYS A 5 -7.33 33.00 -54.34
N ASP A 6 -6.75 34.15 -53.98
CA ASP A 6 -5.37 34.33 -53.56
C ASP A 6 -4.98 33.32 -52.47
N ALA A 7 -3.97 32.50 -52.76
CA ALA A 7 -3.16 31.87 -51.73
C ALA A 7 -1.95 32.79 -51.50
N HIS A 8 -2.11 33.77 -50.61
CA HIS A 8 -0.99 34.60 -50.16
C HIS A 8 -0.08 33.73 -49.30
N VAL A 9 0.92 33.10 -49.94
CA VAL A 9 2.02 32.46 -49.24
C VAL A 9 2.87 33.58 -48.64
N VAL A 10 2.62 33.87 -47.36
CA VAL A 10 3.52 34.68 -46.55
C VAL A 10 4.73 33.82 -46.27
N GLU A 11 5.78 33.95 -47.08
CA GLU A 11 7.12 33.54 -46.69
C GLU A 11 7.50 34.42 -45.50
N ILE A 12 7.37 33.87 -44.29
CA ILE A 12 7.95 34.47 -43.10
C ILE A 12 9.47 34.38 -43.32
N PRO A 13 10.20 35.48 -43.51
CA PRO A 13 11.65 35.42 -43.54
C PRO A 13 12.09 34.86 -42.19
N VAL A 14 12.57 33.62 -42.20
CA VAL A 14 13.21 33.04 -41.03
C VAL A 14 14.54 33.77 -40.91
N ASP A 15 14.56 34.80 -40.05
CA ASP A 15 15.79 35.46 -39.65
C ASP A 15 16.85 34.40 -39.31
N GLU A 16 17.99 34.45 -39.98
CA GLU A 16 19.14 33.58 -39.70
C GLU A 16 19.56 33.65 -38.23
N GLU A 17 19.24 34.74 -37.53
CA GLU A 17 19.41 34.90 -36.08
C GLU A 17 18.54 33.93 -35.25
N HIS A 18 17.31 33.61 -35.70
CA HIS A 18 16.44 32.62 -35.04
C HIS A 18 16.92 31.20 -35.30
N LYS A 19 17.46 30.93 -36.49
CA LYS A 19 18.08 29.64 -36.81
C LYS A 19 19.35 29.42 -36.00
N GLN A 20 20.14 30.47 -35.78
CA GLN A 20 21.34 30.45 -34.93
C GLN A 20 21.00 30.36 -33.43
N LYS A 21 19.95 31.04 -32.96
CA LYS A 21 19.46 30.89 -31.56
C LYS A 21 18.81 29.53 -31.32
N LEU A 22 18.06 28.99 -32.27
CA LEU A 22 17.46 27.66 -32.17
C LEU A 22 18.53 26.56 -32.25
N SER A 23 19.53 26.69 -33.13
CA SER A 23 20.66 25.74 -33.19
C SER A 23 21.57 25.84 -31.96
N CYS A 24 21.77 27.02 -31.38
CA CYS A 24 22.50 27.18 -30.12
C CYS A 24 21.70 26.64 -28.91
N ALA A 25 20.38 26.83 -28.89
CA ALA A 25 19.49 26.24 -27.87
C ALA A 25 19.34 24.73 -28.00
N ILE A 26 19.39 24.18 -29.22
CA ILE A 26 19.45 22.74 -29.47
C ILE A 26 20.83 22.19 -29.11
N GLN A 27 21.92 22.94 -29.35
CA GLN A 27 23.27 22.58 -28.93
C GLN A 27 23.45 22.51 -27.41
N HIS A 28 22.71 23.34 -26.67
CA HIS A 28 22.67 23.35 -25.21
C HIS A 28 21.56 22.47 -24.61
N HIS A 29 21.12 21.40 -25.30
CA HIS A 29 20.24 20.42 -24.66
C HIS A 29 21.08 19.53 -23.73
N PRO A 30 20.78 19.44 -22.42
CA PRO A 30 21.60 18.69 -21.46
C PRO A 30 21.72 17.18 -21.78
N LEU A 31 20.80 16.63 -22.58
CA LEU A 31 20.93 15.26 -23.13
C LEU A 31 22.05 15.11 -24.18
N MET A 32 22.43 16.18 -24.91
CA MET A 32 23.58 16.16 -25.82
C MET A 32 24.91 16.28 -25.07
N GLU A 33 24.95 16.98 -23.94
CA GLU A 33 26.15 17.03 -23.10
C GLU A 33 26.39 15.69 -22.38
N ILE A 34 25.32 14.96 -22.04
CA ILE A 34 25.38 13.58 -21.53
C ILE A 34 25.81 12.59 -22.64
N SER A 35 25.44 12.83 -23.90
CA SER A 35 25.86 11.96 -25.02
C SER A 35 27.34 12.14 -25.37
N GLN A 36 27.95 13.29 -25.05
CA GLN A 36 29.38 13.53 -25.21
C GLN A 36 30.25 12.76 -24.20
N SER A 37 29.69 12.35 -23.06
CA SER A 37 30.40 11.53 -22.07
C SER A 37 29.81 10.10 -22.02
N PRO A 38 30.55 9.05 -22.44
CA PRO A 38 30.06 7.67 -22.41
C PRO A 38 29.74 7.15 -21.00
N GLY A 39 30.39 7.67 -19.96
CA GLY A 39 30.17 7.26 -18.56
C GLY A 39 28.80 7.69 -18.00
N HIS A 40 28.42 8.96 -18.20
CA HIS A 40 27.13 9.49 -17.74
C HIS A 40 25.93 8.85 -18.46
N LEU A 41 26.07 8.56 -19.77
CA LEU A 41 25.04 7.85 -20.53
C LEU A 41 24.86 6.39 -20.07
N LEU A 42 25.96 5.71 -19.73
CA LEU A 42 25.92 4.36 -19.18
C LEU A 42 25.27 4.35 -17.78
N LEU A 43 25.64 5.31 -16.92
CA LEU A 43 25.04 5.45 -15.59
C LEU A 43 23.54 5.73 -15.66
N LEU A 44 23.11 6.61 -16.57
CA LEU A 44 21.69 6.89 -16.81
C LEU A 44 20.93 5.62 -17.21
N LYS A 45 21.47 4.83 -18.14
CA LYS A 45 20.87 3.55 -18.56
C LYS A 45 20.80 2.54 -17.41
N LEU A 46 21.85 2.45 -16.59
CA LEU A 46 21.87 1.56 -15.42
C LEU A 46 20.81 1.97 -14.39
N TRP A 47 20.70 3.26 -14.08
CA TRP A 47 19.72 3.75 -13.11
C TRP A 47 18.28 3.65 -13.62
N GLN A 48 18.05 3.88 -14.91
CA GLN A 48 16.74 3.68 -15.51
C GLN A 48 16.32 2.19 -15.46
N ARG A 49 17.26 1.27 -15.71
CA ARG A 49 17.02 -0.17 -15.51
C ARG A 49 16.72 -0.50 -14.05
N GLU A 50 17.46 0.08 -13.10
CA GLU A 50 17.21 -0.13 -11.67
C GLU A 50 15.84 0.43 -11.23
N GLU A 51 15.42 1.57 -11.79
CA GLU A 51 14.09 2.16 -11.58
C GLU A 51 12.97 1.22 -12.07
N ASP A 52 13.12 0.64 -13.27
CA ASP A 52 12.19 -0.36 -13.79
C ASP A 52 12.11 -1.61 -12.88
N LEU A 53 13.25 -2.07 -12.36
CA LEU A 53 13.30 -3.18 -11.41
C LEU A 53 12.61 -2.83 -10.10
N PHE A 54 12.78 -1.61 -9.58
CA PHE A 54 12.04 -1.12 -8.42
C PHE A 54 10.55 -1.07 -8.69
N GLY A 55 10.13 -0.56 -9.85
CA GLY A 55 8.73 -0.52 -10.27
C GLY A 55 8.08 -1.91 -10.25
N ARG A 56 8.77 -2.91 -10.84
CA ARG A 56 8.28 -4.30 -10.83
C ARG A 56 8.20 -4.89 -9.42
N ARG A 57 9.22 -4.67 -8.57
CA ARG A 57 9.22 -5.14 -7.17
C ARG A 57 8.10 -4.51 -6.33
N ILE A 58 7.87 -3.21 -6.52
CA ILE A 58 6.79 -2.46 -5.86
C ILE A 58 5.43 -3.01 -6.26
N SER A 59 5.18 -3.18 -7.56
CA SER A 59 3.91 -3.72 -8.09
C SER A 59 3.62 -5.14 -7.56
N LEU A 60 4.62 -6.03 -7.53
CA LEU A 60 4.47 -7.37 -6.96
C LEU A 60 4.13 -7.35 -5.46
N LYS A 61 4.65 -6.38 -4.71
CA LYS A 61 4.33 -6.25 -3.28
C LYS A 61 2.96 -5.63 -3.03
N GLU A 62 2.53 -4.69 -3.87
CA GLU A 62 1.19 -4.11 -3.82
C GLU A 62 0.11 -5.16 -4.11
N THR A 63 0.29 -5.93 -5.19
CA THR A 63 -0.64 -7.04 -5.52
C THR A 63 -0.70 -8.09 -4.40
N ARG A 64 0.46 -8.46 -3.82
CA ARG A 64 0.51 -9.35 -2.65
C ARG A 64 -0.21 -8.76 -1.44
N MET A 65 -0.08 -7.46 -1.20
CA MET A 65 -0.79 -6.79 -0.12
C MET A 65 -2.30 -6.81 -0.32
N ASP A 66 -2.77 -6.55 -1.53
CA ASP A 66 -4.20 -6.58 -1.83
C ASP A 66 -4.77 -8.00 -1.71
N SER A 67 -4.00 -9.02 -2.08
CA SER A 67 -4.36 -10.42 -1.78
C SER A 67 -4.52 -10.66 -0.27
N ILE A 68 -3.57 -10.22 0.56
CA ILE A 68 -3.68 -10.37 2.03
C ILE A 68 -4.91 -9.61 2.58
N LYS A 69 -5.23 -8.42 2.07
CA LYS A 69 -6.44 -7.68 2.48
C LYS A 69 -7.70 -8.48 2.19
N ARG A 70 -7.80 -9.11 1.00
CA ARG A 70 -8.94 -9.96 0.63
C ARG A 70 -9.05 -11.16 1.55
N GLU A 71 -7.94 -11.81 1.89
CA GLU A 71 -7.92 -12.93 2.84
C GLU A 71 -8.41 -12.49 4.24
N ILE A 72 -7.96 -11.33 4.73
CA ILE A 72 -8.42 -10.79 6.03
C ILE A 72 -9.93 -10.53 5.98
N PHE A 73 -10.41 -9.86 4.93
CA PHE A 73 -11.83 -9.58 4.74
C PHE A 73 -12.66 -10.87 4.73
N GLN A 74 -12.20 -11.90 4.01
CA GLN A 74 -12.86 -13.20 3.96
C GLN A 74 -12.95 -13.87 5.34
N ILE A 75 -11.89 -13.82 6.15
CA ILE A 75 -11.92 -14.36 7.52
C ILE A 75 -12.90 -13.57 8.40
N CYS A 76 -12.95 -12.24 8.26
CA CYS A 76 -13.95 -11.42 8.94
C CYS A 76 -15.38 -11.77 8.53
N CYS A 77 -15.64 -12.03 7.25
CA CYS A 77 -16.95 -12.50 6.80
C CYS A 77 -17.30 -13.85 7.44
N PHE A 78 -16.38 -14.81 7.45
CA PHE A 78 -16.61 -16.10 8.12
C PHE A 78 -16.90 -15.94 9.61
N PHE A 79 -16.22 -15.02 10.29
CA PHE A 79 -16.50 -14.71 11.69
C PHE A 79 -17.94 -14.21 11.90
N LEU A 80 -18.38 -13.24 11.09
CA LEU A 80 -19.73 -12.69 11.18
C LEU A 80 -20.80 -13.75 10.84
N THR A 81 -20.57 -14.52 9.78
CA THR A 81 -21.46 -15.61 9.38
C THR A 81 -21.56 -16.68 10.46
N PHE A 82 -20.44 -17.09 11.06
CA PHE A 82 -20.42 -18.03 12.18
C PHE A 82 -21.28 -17.54 13.35
N HIS A 83 -21.08 -16.29 13.78
CA HIS A 83 -21.86 -15.72 14.89
C HIS A 83 -23.35 -15.55 14.53
N GLY A 84 -23.66 -15.18 13.29
CA GLY A 84 -25.04 -15.11 12.80
C GLY A 84 -25.76 -16.45 12.87
N PHE A 85 -25.12 -17.54 12.44
CA PHE A 85 -25.66 -18.89 12.58
C PHE A 85 -25.72 -19.34 14.03
N PHE A 86 -24.67 -19.07 14.81
CA PHE A 86 -24.60 -19.42 16.22
C PHE A 86 -25.76 -18.82 17.01
N PHE A 87 -26.01 -17.50 16.88
CA PHE A 87 -27.12 -16.85 17.57
C PHE A 87 -28.49 -17.30 17.06
N THR A 88 -28.65 -17.51 15.75
CA THR A 88 -29.90 -18.04 15.19
C THR A 88 -30.24 -19.39 15.82
N ILE A 89 -29.28 -20.32 15.84
CA ILE A 89 -29.48 -21.66 16.44
C ILE A 89 -29.73 -21.54 17.94
N LEU A 90 -28.97 -20.70 18.64
CA LEU A 90 -29.11 -20.51 20.09
C LEU A 90 -30.50 -19.98 20.45
N PHE A 91 -30.99 -18.99 19.71
CA PHE A 91 -32.30 -18.38 19.93
C PHE A 91 -33.45 -19.32 19.56
N THR A 92 -33.38 -20.00 18.41
CA THR A 92 -34.39 -21.01 18.04
C THR A 92 -34.46 -22.13 19.07
N SER A 93 -33.32 -22.53 19.63
CA SER A 93 -33.27 -23.54 20.68
C SER A 93 -33.85 -23.03 22.01
N SER A 94 -33.58 -21.77 22.40
CA SER A 94 -34.07 -21.22 23.67
C SER A 94 -35.59 -21.03 23.69
N VAL A 95 -36.21 -20.65 22.56
CA VAL A 95 -37.67 -20.47 22.47
C VAL A 95 -38.42 -21.82 22.54
N GLY A 96 -37.79 -22.91 22.11
CA GLY A 96 -38.42 -24.24 22.06
C GLY A 96 -38.44 -25.01 23.39
N THR A 97 -37.55 -24.70 24.32
CA THR A 97 -37.37 -25.47 25.57
C THR A 97 -37.73 -24.66 26.82
N LYS A 98 -38.81 -25.03 27.51
CA LYS A 98 -39.28 -24.42 28.77
C LYS A 98 -38.61 -25.01 30.03
N GLU A 99 -37.45 -25.66 29.90
CA GLU A 99 -36.81 -26.37 31.01
C GLU A 99 -35.69 -25.58 31.70
N HIS A 100 -35.79 -25.50 33.03
CA HIS A 100 -34.84 -24.81 33.93
C HIS A 100 -33.39 -25.33 33.85
N HIS A 101 -33.16 -26.51 33.27
CA HIS A 101 -31.85 -27.15 33.13
C HIS A 101 -30.94 -26.50 32.07
N THR A 102 -31.50 -25.71 31.15
CA THR A 102 -30.77 -25.11 30.03
C THR A 102 -29.73 -24.08 30.52
N CYS A 103 -30.03 -23.36 31.61
CA CYS A 103 -29.12 -22.39 32.21
C CYS A 103 -27.92 -23.04 32.96
N GLN A 104 -27.95 -24.32 33.32
CA GLN A 104 -26.77 -25.00 33.90
C GLN A 104 -25.71 -25.35 32.86
N LYS A 105 -26.12 -25.60 31.60
CA LYS A 105 -25.22 -26.03 30.51
C LYS A 105 -24.83 -24.91 29.54
N TRP A 106 -25.12 -23.65 29.88
CA TRP A 106 -24.84 -22.47 29.05
C TRP A 106 -23.37 -22.34 28.64
N TRP A 107 -22.45 -22.85 29.47
CA TRP A 107 -21.02 -22.80 29.22
C TRP A 107 -20.60 -23.59 27.98
N ILE A 108 -21.37 -24.61 27.54
CA ILE A 108 -21.01 -25.45 26.38
C ILE A 108 -21.11 -24.63 25.07
N PRO A 109 -22.27 -24.01 24.71
CA PRO A 109 -22.33 -23.10 23.57
C PRO A 109 -21.36 -21.92 23.67
N SER A 110 -21.19 -21.35 24.87
CA SER A 110 -20.29 -20.22 25.08
C SER A 110 -18.83 -20.60 24.85
N LEU A 111 -18.39 -21.77 25.31
CA LEU A 111 -17.01 -22.25 25.11
C LEU A 111 -16.72 -22.51 23.63
N VAL A 112 -17.68 -23.11 22.90
CA VAL A 112 -17.55 -23.32 21.45
C VAL A 112 -17.45 -21.99 20.71
N SER A 113 -18.29 -21.02 21.04
CA SER A 113 -18.28 -19.68 20.43
C SER A 113 -16.97 -18.94 20.69
N VAL A 114 -16.48 -18.94 21.94
CA VAL A 114 -15.21 -18.31 22.30
C VAL A 114 -14.04 -19.01 21.61
N SER A 115 -14.00 -20.34 21.61
CA SER A 115 -12.93 -21.11 20.94
C SER A 115 -12.83 -20.77 19.45
N THR A 116 -13.95 -20.81 18.72
CA THR A 116 -13.98 -20.45 17.30
C THR A 116 -13.57 -18.99 17.08
N SER A 117 -14.06 -18.08 17.92
CA SER A 117 -13.71 -16.66 17.85
C SER A 117 -12.22 -16.40 18.07
N LEU A 118 -11.58 -17.12 19.00
CA LEU A 118 -10.15 -17.03 19.28
C LEU A 118 -9.33 -17.52 18.08
N VAL A 119 -9.71 -18.64 17.48
CA VAL A 119 -9.05 -19.19 16.28
C VAL A 119 -9.12 -18.19 15.12
N LEU A 120 -10.30 -17.65 14.83
CA LEU A 120 -10.47 -16.68 13.75
C LEU A 120 -9.72 -15.37 14.03
N SER A 121 -9.75 -14.86 15.26
CA SER A 121 -9.00 -13.67 15.67
C SER A 121 -7.48 -13.88 15.55
N PHE A 122 -6.99 -15.07 15.90
CA PHE A 122 -5.59 -15.43 15.75
C PHE A 122 -5.17 -15.49 14.27
N LEU A 123 -6.00 -16.08 13.41
CA LEU A 123 -5.73 -16.11 11.96
C LEU A 123 -5.65 -14.69 11.36
N VAL A 124 -6.57 -13.81 11.74
CA VAL A 124 -6.53 -12.39 11.36
C VAL A 124 -5.25 -11.73 11.86
N GLN A 125 -4.85 -11.98 13.11
CA GLN A 125 -3.63 -11.40 13.68
C GLN A 125 -2.36 -11.84 12.93
N VAL A 126 -2.26 -13.12 12.55
CA VAL A 126 -1.15 -13.63 11.75
C VAL A 126 -1.10 -12.96 10.37
N LYS A 127 -2.26 -12.80 9.72
CA LYS A 127 -2.35 -12.13 8.41
C LYS A 127 -2.04 -10.64 8.51
N LEU A 128 -2.49 -9.94 9.54
CA LEU A 128 -2.16 -8.54 9.81
C LEU A 128 -0.67 -8.32 10.07
N TYR A 129 -0.03 -9.21 10.83
CA TYR A 129 1.42 -9.15 11.03
C TYR A 129 2.17 -9.28 9.69
N ARG A 130 1.76 -10.24 8.84
CA ARG A 130 2.33 -10.41 7.50
C ARG A 130 2.07 -9.18 6.62
N TYR A 131 0.87 -8.61 6.67
CA TYR A 131 0.51 -7.38 5.97
C TYR A 131 1.45 -6.24 6.33
N TRP A 132 1.64 -5.99 7.63
CA TRP A 132 2.54 -4.92 8.09
C TRP A 132 4.00 -5.17 7.76
N LYS A 133 4.44 -6.43 7.78
CA LYS A 133 5.79 -6.80 7.36
C LYS A 133 6.01 -6.42 5.89
N VAL A 134 5.07 -6.76 5.00
CA VAL A 134 5.15 -6.43 3.56
C VAL A 134 5.02 -4.94 3.34
N TRP A 135 4.09 -4.26 4.02
CA TRP A 135 3.94 -2.80 3.94
C TRP A 135 5.23 -2.07 4.31
N ASN A 136 5.88 -2.47 5.42
CA ASN A 136 7.14 -1.86 5.83
C ASN A 136 8.26 -2.08 4.80
N GLN A 137 8.29 -3.24 4.14
CA GLN A 137 9.22 -3.49 3.03
C GLN A 137 8.90 -2.62 1.82
N LEU A 138 7.62 -2.48 1.47
CA LEU A 138 7.14 -1.67 0.36
C LEU A 138 7.47 -0.18 0.57
N GLN A 139 7.22 0.35 1.78
CA GLN A 139 7.53 1.74 2.10
C GLN A 139 9.04 2.02 1.99
N ARG A 140 9.90 1.09 2.44
CA ARG A 140 11.35 1.22 2.28
C ARG A 140 11.76 1.25 0.80
N GLU A 141 11.17 0.40 -0.03
CA GLU A 141 11.46 0.39 -1.47
C GLU A 141 10.92 1.64 -2.17
N LYS A 142 9.73 2.12 -1.84
CA LYS A 142 9.19 3.37 -2.39
C LYS A 142 10.07 4.56 -2.05
N VAL A 143 10.58 4.64 -0.82
CA VAL A 143 11.52 5.71 -0.42
C VAL A 143 12.83 5.62 -1.21
N GLY A 144 13.37 4.41 -1.38
CA GLY A 144 14.55 4.18 -2.21
C GLY A 144 14.33 4.56 -3.68
N ASN A 145 13.20 4.16 -4.25
CA ASN A 145 12.82 4.50 -5.62
C ASN A 145 12.73 6.02 -5.83
N ARG A 146 12.05 6.74 -4.92
CA ARG A 146 11.97 8.21 -4.97
C ARG A 146 13.33 8.90 -4.87
N ALA A 147 14.31 8.29 -4.20
CA ALA A 147 15.68 8.83 -4.16
C ALA A 147 16.40 8.60 -5.49
N LEU A 148 16.24 7.41 -6.08
CA LEU A 148 16.78 7.08 -7.40
C LEU A 148 16.22 7.98 -8.50
N THR A 149 14.90 8.17 -8.56
CA THR A 149 14.25 9.07 -9.54
C THR A 149 14.78 10.51 -9.41
N ARG A 150 15.03 10.99 -8.18
CA ARG A 150 15.66 12.31 -7.96
C ARG A 150 17.10 12.35 -8.46
N CYS A 151 17.90 11.31 -8.24
CA CYS A 151 19.26 11.23 -8.79
C CYS A 151 19.26 11.19 -10.32
N ILE A 152 18.32 10.47 -10.94
CA ILE A 152 18.14 10.45 -12.40
C ILE A 152 17.78 11.85 -12.91
N GLN A 153 16.89 12.57 -12.23
CA GLN A 153 16.54 13.95 -12.59
C GLN A 153 17.73 14.91 -12.43
N GLU A 154 18.48 14.82 -11.32
CA GLU A 154 19.70 15.61 -11.12
C GLU A 154 20.74 15.33 -12.22
N LEU A 155 20.94 14.07 -12.60
CA LEU A 155 21.83 13.66 -13.68
C LEU A 155 21.38 14.27 -15.02
N ARG A 156 20.07 14.21 -15.32
CA ARG A 156 19.49 14.82 -16.53
C ARG A 156 19.61 16.34 -16.58
N MET A 157 19.61 17.00 -15.42
CA MET A 157 19.72 18.47 -15.33
C MET A 157 21.18 18.95 -15.32
N LYS A 158 22.11 18.18 -14.74
CA LYS A 158 23.53 18.58 -14.57
C LYS A 158 24.45 18.09 -15.68
N GLY A 159 24.07 17.04 -16.40
CA GLY A 159 24.85 16.47 -17.48
C GLY A 159 26.27 16.09 -17.06
N ALA A 160 27.27 16.64 -17.74
CA ALA A 160 28.69 16.35 -17.52
C ALA A 160 29.24 16.89 -16.19
N SER A 161 28.54 17.82 -15.53
CA SER A 161 28.92 18.35 -14.21
C SER A 161 28.45 17.46 -13.04
N PHE A 162 27.84 16.31 -13.34
CA PHE A 162 27.36 15.39 -12.32
C PHE A 162 28.52 14.58 -11.72
N ASP A 163 28.60 14.52 -10.40
CA ASP A 163 29.61 13.73 -9.71
C ASP A 163 29.27 12.24 -9.80
N LEU A 164 30.06 11.48 -10.57
CA LEU A 164 29.90 10.04 -10.75
C LEU A 164 30.09 9.23 -9.45
N ASN A 165 30.73 9.80 -8.42
CA ASN A 165 30.87 9.16 -7.11
C ASN A 165 29.61 9.30 -6.24
N LYS A 166 28.63 10.10 -6.66
CA LYS A 166 27.37 10.30 -5.95
C LYS A 166 26.45 9.12 -6.21
N GLU A 167 26.65 8.03 -5.47
CA GLU A 167 25.74 6.88 -5.53
C GLU A 167 24.34 7.26 -4.99
N PRO A 168 23.26 6.81 -5.67
CA PRO A 168 21.93 6.91 -5.11
C PRO A 168 21.96 6.12 -3.80
N ARG A 169 21.60 6.77 -2.68
CA ARG A 169 21.51 6.12 -1.37
C ARG A 169 20.35 5.11 -1.37
N THR A 170 20.52 4.00 -2.07
CA THR A 170 19.63 2.86 -2.09
C THR A 170 19.87 2.06 -0.82
N GLY A 171 18.83 1.90 -0.01
CA GLY A 171 18.80 0.89 1.05
C GLY A 171 19.60 1.16 2.33
N LYS A 172 20.49 2.17 2.42
CA LYS A 172 21.09 2.51 3.73
C LYS A 172 19.99 3.09 4.62
N ARG A 173 19.68 2.35 5.70
CA ARG A 173 18.79 2.70 6.80
C ARG A 173 19.09 4.14 7.22
N ILE A 174 18.36 5.11 6.66
CA ILE A 174 18.33 6.46 7.21
C ILE A 174 17.63 6.25 8.56
N LYS A 175 18.43 6.06 9.62
CA LYS A 175 17.99 6.28 10.99
C LYS A 175 17.68 7.77 11.04
N SER A 176 16.50 8.13 10.53
CA SER A 176 15.95 9.44 10.75
C SER A 176 15.69 9.47 12.25
N SER A 177 16.54 10.18 12.97
CA SER A 177 16.33 10.63 14.34
C SER A 177 15.25 11.71 14.39
N SER A 178 14.23 11.59 13.53
CA SER A 178 13.03 12.39 13.69
C SER A 178 12.36 11.83 14.93
N VAL A 179 12.46 12.60 16.01
CA VAL A 179 11.57 12.56 17.16
C VAL A 179 10.18 12.95 16.64
N GLU A 180 9.59 12.12 15.77
CA GLU A 180 8.15 12.04 15.73
C GLU A 180 7.79 11.58 17.13
N ILE A 181 7.13 12.45 17.89
CA ILE A 181 6.29 12.10 19.05
C ILE A 181 5.18 11.20 18.48
N LYS A 182 5.59 10.04 18.00
CA LYS A 182 4.77 9.05 17.35
C LYS A 182 4.19 8.34 18.52
N TRP A 183 2.90 8.52 18.73
CA TRP A 183 2.11 7.71 19.63
C TRP A 183 2.19 6.25 19.16
N LYS A 184 3.31 5.59 19.44
CA LYS A 184 3.55 4.17 19.22
C LYS A 184 2.36 3.33 19.68
N PRO A 185 1.75 3.58 20.87
CA PRO A 185 0.54 2.86 21.27
C PRO A 185 -0.65 3.13 20.35
N LEU A 186 -0.89 4.38 19.93
CA LEU A 186 -2.00 4.71 19.03
C LEU A 186 -1.82 4.10 17.65
N THR A 187 -0.60 4.14 17.10
CA THR A 187 -0.29 3.47 15.84
C THR A 187 -0.41 1.95 15.99
N TRP A 188 0.02 1.37 17.10
CA TRP A 188 -0.14 -0.07 17.33
C TRP A 188 -1.62 -0.44 17.44
N CYS A 189 -2.42 0.38 18.14
CA CYS A 189 -3.86 0.17 18.29
C CYS A 189 -4.56 0.26 16.93
N SER A 190 -4.26 1.28 16.11
CA SER A 190 -4.86 1.40 14.77
C SER A 190 -4.46 0.26 13.84
N GLN A 191 -3.24 -0.26 13.98
CA GLN A 191 -2.77 -1.43 13.22
C GLN A 191 -3.47 -2.74 13.63
N ASN A 192 -3.87 -2.85 14.90
CA ASN A 192 -4.56 -4.02 15.45
C ASN A 192 -6.06 -3.80 15.64
N LEU A 193 -6.63 -2.70 15.11
CA LEU A 193 -8.03 -2.31 15.31
C LEU A 193 -8.99 -3.46 14.96
N ILE A 194 -8.74 -4.14 13.84
CA ILE A 194 -9.58 -5.27 13.39
C ILE A 194 -9.58 -6.39 14.43
N THR A 195 -8.40 -6.80 14.92
CA THR A 195 -8.28 -7.84 15.95
C THR A 195 -8.95 -7.41 17.25
N VAL A 196 -8.78 -6.15 17.67
CA VAL A 196 -9.44 -5.60 18.86
C VAL A 196 -10.97 -5.67 18.71
N CYS A 197 -11.51 -5.25 17.56
CA CYS A 197 -12.95 -5.33 17.28
C CYS A 197 -13.48 -6.77 17.34
N LEU A 198 -12.75 -7.74 16.77
CA LEU A 198 -13.15 -9.16 16.82
C LEU A 198 -13.15 -9.72 18.25
N VAL A 199 -12.14 -9.38 19.04
CA VAL A 199 -12.07 -9.77 20.46
C VAL A 199 -13.20 -9.13 21.26
N CYS A 200 -13.45 -7.84 21.09
CA CYS A 200 -14.57 -7.15 21.74
C CYS A 200 -15.92 -7.78 21.36
N PHE A 201 -16.14 -8.07 20.07
CA PHE A 201 -17.35 -8.74 19.62
C PHE A 201 -17.49 -10.14 20.24
N SER A 202 -16.39 -10.91 20.36
CA SER A 202 -16.42 -12.22 21.02
C SER A 202 -16.80 -12.14 22.50
N GLY A 203 -16.37 -11.08 23.21
CA GLY A 203 -16.76 -10.83 24.59
C GLY A 203 -18.24 -10.47 24.72
N LEU A 204 -18.76 -9.64 23.82
CA LEU A 204 -20.19 -9.34 23.72
C LEU A 204 -20.99 -10.60 23.41
N ALA A 205 -20.50 -11.45 22.50
CA ALA A 205 -21.16 -12.68 22.13
C ALA A 205 -21.25 -13.68 23.28
N PHE A 206 -20.19 -13.74 24.10
CA PHE A 206 -20.18 -14.52 25.32
C PHE A 206 -21.26 -14.02 26.31
N ALA A 207 -21.33 -12.72 26.56
CA ALA A 207 -22.35 -12.13 27.44
C ALA A 207 -23.78 -12.35 26.89
N ALA A 208 -23.98 -12.16 25.59
CA ALA A 208 -25.25 -12.38 24.92
C ALA A 208 -25.71 -13.83 25.01
N SER A 209 -24.80 -14.81 24.86
CA SER A 209 -25.14 -16.22 24.96
C SER A 209 -25.71 -16.59 26.34
N LYS A 210 -25.12 -16.05 27.42
CA LYS A 210 -25.65 -16.21 28.79
C LYS A 210 -27.03 -15.56 28.94
N PHE A 211 -27.21 -14.34 28.41
CA PHE A 211 -28.47 -13.62 28.51
C PHE A 211 -29.61 -14.33 27.77
N ILE A 212 -29.36 -14.84 26.56
CA ILE A 212 -30.36 -15.57 25.76
C ILE A 212 -30.79 -16.88 26.43
N LEU A 213 -29.85 -17.62 27.05
CA LEU A 213 -30.10 -18.93 27.66
C LEU A 213 -30.66 -18.89 29.08
N CYS A 214 -30.45 -17.80 29.82
CA CYS A 214 -30.84 -17.67 31.24
C CYS A 214 -31.78 -16.49 31.52
N GLY A 215 -32.06 -15.64 30.53
CA GLY A 215 -32.89 -14.44 30.68
C GLY A 215 -34.32 -14.57 30.15
N PHE A 216 -34.63 -15.64 29.42
CA PHE A 216 -35.97 -16.06 28.99
C PHE A 216 -36.31 -17.39 29.66
#